data_AF-A0A521H0T7-F1
#
_entry.id   AF-A0A521H0T7-F1
#
_cell.length_a   1.000
_cell.length_b   1.000
_cell.length_c   1.000
_cell.angle_alpha   90.00
_cell.angle_beta   90.00
_cell.angle_gamma   90.00
#
_symmetry.space_group_name_H-M   'P 1'
#
loop_
_entity.id
_entity.type
_entity.pdbx_description
1 polymer ?
#
loop_
_entity_poly.entity_id
_entity_poly.type
_entity_poly.pdbx_seq_one_letter_code
_entity_poly.pdbx_strand_id
1 'polypeptide(L)'
;MPATPADPSVSTGLGCAEKGLLCAVLAGWFGLFLLGMVVDSFPYRSSLAQTHGSQFAWTLIVILFTYTLTNIPVLCVLAGMLGALGRKATLLTDGAESKGEDRINPLPSAALRGFFVYLTLISSVLIIVEDPFSHLSAEQYVRLAGFSSLASFLVSYEPGRFAELLERAAGALRGRGASATGGGA
;
A
#
# COMPACT_ATOMS: atom_id res chain seq x y z
N MET A 1 -24.83 -44.73 -4.61
CA MET A 1 -24.84 -43.44 -5.34
C MET A 1 -23.51 -42.75 -5.10
N PRO A 2 -22.69 -42.48 -6.12
CA PRO A 2 -21.43 -41.78 -5.94
C PRO A 2 -21.69 -40.30 -5.66
N ALA A 3 -21.04 -39.76 -4.63
CA ALA A 3 -21.08 -38.34 -4.31
C ALA A 3 -20.30 -37.54 -5.38
N THR A 4 -20.97 -36.56 -5.97
CA THR A 4 -20.38 -35.60 -6.90
C THR A 4 -19.31 -34.77 -6.17
N PRO A 5 -18.08 -34.62 -6.71
CA PRO A 5 -17.07 -33.77 -6.08
C PRO A 5 -17.50 -32.30 -6.19
N ALA A 6 -17.60 -31.62 -5.04
CA ALA A 6 -17.83 -30.19 -4.98
C ALA A 6 -16.61 -29.47 -5.56
N ASP A 7 -16.81 -28.69 -6.62
CA ASP A 7 -15.80 -27.81 -7.21
C ASP A 7 -15.55 -26.65 -6.23
N PRO A 8 -14.35 -26.52 -5.62
CA PRO A 8 -14.04 -25.37 -4.80
C PRO A 8 -13.60 -24.25 -5.74
N SER A 9 -14.56 -23.59 -6.39
CA SER A 9 -14.25 -22.30 -7.01
C SER A 9 -13.81 -21.37 -5.88
N VAL A 10 -12.50 -21.13 -5.78
CA VAL A 10 -11.87 -20.25 -4.81
C VAL A 10 -12.31 -18.82 -5.15
N SER A 11 -13.53 -18.49 -4.77
CA SER A 11 -14.09 -17.16 -4.90
C SER A 11 -13.43 -16.30 -3.83
N THR A 12 -12.49 -15.44 -4.26
CA THR A 12 -11.98 -14.38 -3.40
C THR A 12 -13.20 -13.58 -2.90
N GLY A 13 -13.38 -13.53 -1.58
CA GLY A 13 -14.59 -12.94 -0.97
C GLY A 13 -14.78 -11.44 -1.20
N LEU A 14 -13.89 -10.78 -1.95
CA LEU A 14 -14.06 -9.40 -2.38
C LEU A 14 -15.09 -9.28 -3.51
N GLY A 15 -16.01 -8.33 -3.36
CA GLY A 15 -16.87 -7.87 -4.44
C GLY A 15 -16.09 -7.17 -5.56
N CYS A 16 -16.79 -6.88 -6.66
CA CYS A 16 -16.19 -6.24 -7.84
C CYS A 16 -15.68 -4.83 -7.53
N ALA A 17 -16.42 -4.08 -6.71
CA ALA A 17 -16.06 -2.72 -6.31
C ALA A 17 -14.80 -2.70 -5.45
N GLU A 18 -14.64 -3.63 -4.50
CA GLU A 18 -13.44 -3.72 -3.68
C GLU A 18 -12.22 -4.19 -4.47
N LYS A 19 -12.40 -5.10 -5.45
CA LYS A 19 -11.34 -5.48 -6.39
C LYS A 19 -10.87 -4.28 -7.19
N GLY A 20 -11.81 -3.49 -7.72
CA GLY A 20 -11.51 -2.24 -8.41
C GLY A 20 -10.75 -1.25 -7.53
N LEU A 21 -11.19 -1.07 -6.29
CA LEU A 21 -10.52 -0.21 -5.32
C LEU A 21 -9.10 -0.72 -4.98
N LEU A 22 -8.91 -2.01 -4.75
CA LEU A 22 -7.60 -2.61 -4.49
C LEU A 22 -6.64 -2.35 -5.66
N CYS A 23 -7.08 -2.62 -6.89
CA CYS A 23 -6.29 -2.33 -8.09
C CYS A 23 -5.96 -0.83 -8.21
N ALA A 24 -6.92 0.05 -7.94
CA ALA A 24 -6.72 1.50 -7.99
C ALA A 24 -5.70 1.99 -6.94
N VAL A 25 -5.79 1.48 -5.70
CA VAL A 25 -4.86 1.84 -4.62
C VAL A 25 -3.46 1.29 -4.90
N LEU A 26 -3.34 0.05 -5.42
CA LEU A 26 -2.05 -0.53 -5.83
C LEU A 26 -1.42 0.29 -6.96
N ALA A 27 -2.18 0.58 -8.02
CA ALA A 27 -1.69 1.38 -9.14
C ALA A 27 -1.31 2.80 -8.70
N GLY A 28 -2.11 3.41 -7.84
CA GLY A 28 -1.81 4.72 -7.24
C GLY A 28 -0.53 4.69 -6.41
N TRP A 29 -0.31 3.64 -5.61
CA TRP A 29 0.91 3.51 -4.81
C TRP A 29 2.16 3.37 -5.70
N PHE A 30 2.14 2.47 -6.69
CA PHE A 30 3.26 2.29 -7.61
C PHE A 30 3.52 3.55 -8.45
N GLY A 31 2.46 4.14 -9.01
CA GLY A 31 2.55 5.36 -9.80
C GLY A 31 3.16 6.51 -9.00
N LEU A 32 2.71 6.69 -7.76
CA LEU A 32 3.21 7.74 -6.88
C LEU A 32 4.65 7.50 -6.42
N PHE A 33 5.02 6.24 -6.16
CA PHE A 33 6.39 5.86 -5.80
C PHE A 33 7.38 6.12 -6.94
N LEU A 34 7.00 5.73 -8.16
CA LEU A 34 7.80 6.00 -9.35
C LEU A 34 7.89 7.50 -9.66
N LEU A 35 6.77 8.22 -9.52
CA LEU A 35 6.74 9.66 -9.75
C LEU A 35 7.66 10.41 -8.78
N GLY A 36 7.65 10.06 -7.49
CA GLY A 36 8.53 10.64 -6.49
C GLY A 36 10.01 10.28 -6.67
N MET A 37 10.31 9.16 -7.35
CA MET A 37 11.68 8.77 -7.69
C MET A 37 12.20 9.50 -8.93
N VAL A 38 11.37 9.64 -9.96
CA VAL A 38 11.79 10.09 -11.30
C VAL A 38 11.71 11.61 -11.45
N VAL A 39 10.72 12.25 -10.82
CA VAL A 39 10.47 13.68 -11.04
C VAL A 39 11.16 14.50 -9.96
N ASP A 40 12.13 15.30 -10.38
CA ASP A 40 12.74 16.30 -9.50
C ASP A 40 11.73 17.44 -9.22
N SER A 41 11.47 17.67 -7.94
CA SER A 41 10.57 18.72 -7.46
C SER A 41 11.26 20.09 -7.33
N PHE A 42 12.59 20.17 -7.42
CA PHE A 42 13.35 21.41 -7.30
C PHE A 42 12.89 22.55 -8.24
N PRO A 43 12.75 22.36 -9.56
CA PRO A 43 12.38 23.46 -10.47
C PRO A 43 10.99 24.04 -10.15
N TYR A 44 10.05 23.19 -9.74
CA TYR A 44 8.70 23.60 -9.35
C TYR A 44 8.68 24.42 -8.06
N ARG A 45 9.53 24.05 -7.09
CA ARG A 45 9.68 24.78 -5.82
C ARG A 45 10.29 26.17 -6.03
N SER A 46 11.32 26.29 -6.88
CA SER A 46 11.95 27.59 -7.17
C SER A 46 11.05 28.56 -7.93
N SER A 47 10.14 28.05 -8.75
CA SER A 47 9.22 28.87 -9.54
C SER A 47 7.90 29.18 -8.81
N LEU A 48 7.67 28.60 -7.62
CA LEU A 48 6.39 28.70 -6.91
C LEU A 48 6.03 30.16 -6.56
N ALA A 49 7.03 30.97 -6.16
CA ALA A 49 6.82 32.37 -5.80
C ALA A 49 6.50 33.28 -7.00
N GLN A 50 6.77 32.82 -8.22
CA GLN A 50 6.61 33.61 -9.45
C GLN A 50 5.46 33.10 -10.35
N THR A 51 4.87 31.96 -10.00
CA THR A 51 3.82 31.33 -10.80
C THR A 51 2.44 31.77 -10.30
N HIS A 52 1.58 32.23 -11.21
CA HIS A 52 0.20 32.64 -10.90
C HIS A 52 -0.81 31.91 -11.79
N GLY A 53 -2.09 31.93 -11.40
CA GLY A 53 -3.18 31.36 -12.21
C GLY A 53 -3.18 29.83 -12.29
N SER A 54 -3.60 29.27 -13.44
CA SER A 54 -3.72 27.81 -13.64
C SER A 54 -2.39 27.06 -13.54
N GLN A 55 -1.28 27.71 -13.89
CA GLN A 55 0.07 27.16 -13.75
C GLN A 55 0.44 26.95 -12.28
N PHE A 56 -0.05 27.80 -11.37
CA PHE A 56 0.20 27.66 -9.93
C PHE A 56 -0.47 26.41 -9.37
N ALA A 57 -1.71 26.16 -9.76
CA ALA A 57 -2.45 24.95 -9.33
C ALA A 57 -1.75 23.67 -9.81
N TRP A 58 -1.28 23.65 -11.06
CA TRP A 58 -0.51 22.51 -11.59
C TRP A 58 0.81 22.30 -10.82
N THR A 59 1.56 23.37 -10.58
CA THR A 59 2.81 23.32 -9.79
C THR A 59 2.58 22.79 -8.38
N LEU A 60 1.49 23.20 -7.70
CA LEU A 60 1.12 22.66 -6.39
C LEU A 60 0.82 21.17 -6.42
N ILE A 61 0.08 20.70 -7.44
CA ILE A 61 -0.21 19.27 -7.61
C ILE A 61 1.08 18.48 -7.81
N VAL A 62 1.97 18.95 -8.69
CA VAL A 62 3.26 18.31 -8.91
C VAL A 62 4.05 18.26 -7.61
N ILE A 63 4.21 19.38 -6.90
CA ILE A 63 4.93 19.41 -5.61
C ILE A 63 4.30 18.43 -4.61
N LEU A 64 2.98 18.42 -4.47
CA LEU A 64 2.28 17.54 -3.53
C LEU A 64 2.64 16.06 -3.78
N PHE A 65 2.70 15.65 -5.04
CA PHE A 65 2.95 14.26 -5.42
C PHE A 65 4.42 13.91 -5.70
N THR A 66 5.33 14.88 -5.87
CA THR A 66 6.75 14.60 -6.20
C THR A 66 7.71 15.01 -5.10
N TYR A 67 7.34 15.97 -4.26
CA TYR A 67 8.19 16.39 -3.16
C TYR A 67 8.18 15.33 -2.06
N THR A 68 9.37 14.88 -1.63
CA THR A 68 9.53 13.75 -0.70
C THR A 68 8.67 13.88 0.56
N LEU A 69 8.61 15.07 1.15
CA LEU A 69 7.87 15.31 2.39
C LEU A 69 6.35 15.17 2.23
N THR A 70 5.81 15.41 1.04
CA THR A 70 4.36 15.33 0.76
C THR A 70 3.98 14.05 0.02
N ASN A 71 4.91 13.47 -0.74
CA ASN A 71 4.75 12.19 -1.44
C ASN A 71 4.66 11.01 -0.45
N ILE A 72 5.59 10.93 0.51
CA ILE A 72 5.66 9.85 1.50
C ILE A 72 4.37 9.71 2.34
N PRO A 73 3.76 10.78 2.91
CA PRO A 73 2.52 10.61 3.66
C PRO A 73 1.39 10.01 2.82
N VAL A 74 1.29 10.37 1.55
CA VAL A 74 0.28 9.81 0.63
C VAL A 74 0.59 8.33 0.36
N LEU A 75 1.85 7.96 0.15
CA LEU A 75 2.26 6.55 0.05
C LEU A 75 1.91 5.76 1.30
N CYS A 76 2.15 6.31 2.50
CA CYS A 76 1.77 5.68 3.76
C CYS A 76 0.25 5.52 3.87
N VAL A 77 -0.53 6.51 3.49
CA VAL A 77 -2.01 6.41 3.47
C VAL A 77 -2.47 5.28 2.56
N LEU A 78 -1.95 5.24 1.32
CA LEU A 78 -2.29 4.20 0.35
C LEU A 78 -1.87 2.81 0.85
N ALA A 79 -0.66 2.69 1.43
CA ALA A 79 -0.17 1.44 2.01
C ALA A 79 -1.04 0.98 3.20
N GLY A 80 -1.50 1.90 4.04
CA GLY A 80 -2.43 1.61 5.13
C GLY A 80 -3.77 1.09 4.60
N MET A 81 -4.30 1.72 3.54
CA MET A 81 -5.50 1.26 2.85
C MET A 81 -5.32 -0.14 2.25
N LEU A 82 -4.17 -0.43 1.62
CA LEU A 82 -3.84 -1.77 1.14
C LEU A 82 -3.83 -2.81 2.26
N GLY A 83 -3.28 -2.46 3.44
CA GLY A 83 -3.31 -3.33 4.61
C GLY A 83 -4.74 -3.69 5.02
N ALA A 84 -5.63 -2.70 5.08
CA ALA A 84 -7.02 -2.93 5.46
C ALA A 84 -7.82 -3.71 4.42
N LEU A 85 -7.60 -3.45 3.13
CA LEU A 85 -8.20 -4.24 2.05
C LEU A 85 -7.69 -5.68 2.07
N GLY A 86 -6.40 -5.88 2.34
CA GLY A 86 -5.80 -7.20 2.53
C GLY A 86 -6.45 -7.97 3.68
N ARG A 87 -6.65 -7.33 4.85
CA ARG A 87 -7.38 -7.95 5.97
C ARG A 87 -8.79 -8.37 5.58
N LYS A 88 -9.54 -7.49 4.89
CA LYS A 88 -10.91 -7.79 4.43
C LYS A 88 -10.95 -8.95 3.43
N ALA A 89 -9.98 -9.02 2.52
CA ALA A 89 -9.90 -10.10 1.54
C ALA A 89 -9.75 -11.47 2.19
N THR A 90 -8.97 -11.56 3.28
CA THR A 90 -8.77 -12.80 4.03
C THR A 90 -9.99 -13.17 4.88
N LEU A 91 -10.62 -12.21 5.56
CA LEU A 91 -11.81 -12.47 6.40
C LEU A 91 -12.97 -13.08 5.61
N LEU A 92 -13.20 -12.62 4.39
CA LEU A 92 -14.30 -13.11 3.54
C LEU A 92 -14.01 -14.47 2.90
N THR A 93 -12.75 -14.94 2.92
CA THR A 93 -12.40 -16.29 2.45
C THR A 93 -12.49 -17.37 3.53
N ASP A 94 -12.40 -17.00 4.82
CA ASP A 94 -12.38 -17.97 5.92
C ASP A 94 -13.67 -18.07 6.74
N GLY A 95 -14.70 -17.26 6.45
CA GLY A 95 -15.97 -17.30 7.18
C GLY A 95 -15.87 -17.03 8.68
N ALA A 96 -14.69 -16.63 9.18
CA ALA A 96 -14.42 -16.37 10.56
C ALA A 96 -14.75 -14.90 10.88
N GLU A 97 -15.86 -14.69 11.57
CA GLU A 97 -16.21 -13.38 12.12
C GLU A 97 -15.09 -12.90 13.07
N SER A 98 -14.36 -11.88 12.63
CA SER A 98 -13.37 -11.20 13.46
C SER A 98 -14.08 -10.33 14.50
N LYS A 99 -14.17 -10.84 15.73
CA LYS A 99 -14.47 -10.06 16.94
C LYS A 99 -13.48 -8.90 17.07
N GLY A 100 -13.95 -7.70 16.77
CA GLY A 100 -13.20 -6.46 16.98
C GLY A 100 -13.28 -5.51 15.78
N GLU A 101 -14.45 -5.35 15.18
CA GLU A 101 -14.61 -4.38 14.09
C GLU A 101 -14.78 -2.97 14.64
N ASP A 102 -13.88 -2.08 14.18
CA ASP A 102 -14.18 -0.67 14.00
C ASP A 102 -15.54 -0.57 13.26
N ARG A 103 -16.62 -0.31 14.01
CA ARG A 103 -17.99 -0.15 13.48
C ARG A 103 -18.13 0.99 12.48
N ILE A 104 -17.12 1.84 12.36
CA ILE A 104 -17.07 3.03 11.50
C ILE A 104 -16.04 2.75 10.41
N ASN A 105 -16.53 2.68 9.17
CA ASN A 105 -15.80 2.47 7.90
C ASN A 105 -14.28 2.21 8.04
N PRO A 106 -13.80 0.96 7.89
CA PRO A 106 -12.43 0.57 8.23
C PRO A 106 -11.35 1.15 7.30
N LEU A 107 -11.73 1.72 6.15
CA LEU A 107 -10.81 2.25 5.15
C LEU A 107 -10.28 3.65 5.54
N PRO A 108 -11.12 4.64 5.90
CA PRO A 108 -10.66 5.90 6.53
C PRO A 108 -9.78 5.68 7.77
N SER A 109 -10.17 4.75 8.66
CA SER A 109 -9.38 4.44 9.86
C SER A 109 -8.00 3.85 9.52
N ALA A 110 -7.88 3.12 8.41
CA ALA A 110 -6.60 2.61 7.94
C ALA A 110 -5.74 3.68 7.27
N ALA A 111 -6.35 4.58 6.50
CA ALA A 111 -5.68 5.76 5.95
C ALA A 111 -5.08 6.63 7.07
N LEU A 112 -5.85 6.93 8.12
CA LEU A 112 -5.38 7.70 9.27
C LEU A 112 -4.26 7.00 10.03
N ARG A 113 -4.36 5.69 10.25
CA ARG A 113 -3.27 4.89 10.85
C ARG A 113 -1.98 5.01 10.04
N GLY A 114 -2.07 4.91 8.71
CA GLY A 114 -0.90 5.08 7.86
C GLY A 114 -0.31 6.48 7.92
N PHE A 115 -1.15 7.51 7.99
CA PHE A 115 -0.71 8.88 8.21
C PHE A 115 -0.03 9.08 9.57
N PHE A 116 -0.53 8.44 10.65
CA PHE A 116 0.14 8.48 11.96
C PHE A 116 1.50 7.80 11.97
N VAL A 117 1.67 6.70 11.22
CA VAL A 117 2.99 6.08 11.03
C VAL A 117 3.95 7.06 10.36
N TYR A 118 3.50 7.77 9.32
CA TYR A 118 4.29 8.83 8.71
C TYR A 118 4.68 9.92 9.73
N LEU A 119 3.71 10.47 10.48
CA LEU A 119 3.98 11.50 11.49
C LEU A 119 5.01 11.04 12.52
N THR A 120 4.91 9.80 12.98
CA THR A 120 5.86 9.23 13.95
C THR A 120 7.27 9.14 13.37
N LEU A 121 7.40 8.66 12.13
CA LEU A 121 8.69 8.52 11.45
C LEU A 121 9.31 9.88 11.13
N ILE A 122 8.53 10.82 10.58
CA ILE A 122 9.04 12.14 10.22
C ILE A 122 9.42 12.95 11.45
N SER A 123 8.63 12.88 12.53
CA SER A 123 8.99 13.50 13.81
C SER A 123 10.30 12.94 14.36
N SER A 124 10.52 11.63 14.22
CA SER A 124 11.78 11.00 14.64
C SER A 124 12.97 11.48 13.80
N VAL A 125 12.81 11.55 12.48
CA VAL A 125 13.87 12.00 11.56
C VAL A 125 14.24 13.46 11.78
N LEU A 126 13.25 14.35 11.98
CA LEU A 126 13.46 15.78 12.20
C LEU A 126 14.17 16.11 13.51
N ILE A 127 14.10 15.22 14.52
CA ILE A 127 14.83 15.39 15.77
C ILE A 127 16.30 14.98 15.61
N ILE A 128 16.58 13.98 14.76
CA ILE A 128 17.91 13.38 14.64
C ILE A 128 18.79 14.14 13.63
N VAL A 129 18.18 14.68 12.57
CA VAL A 129 18.90 15.27 11.43
C VAL A 129 18.50 16.73 11.26
N GLU A 130 19.48 17.63 11.26
CA GLU A 130 19.25 19.09 11.16
C GLU A 130 18.76 19.54 9.77
N ASP A 131 19.07 18.79 8.71
CA ASP A 131 18.57 19.06 7.35
C ASP A 131 18.41 17.78 6.50
N PRO A 132 17.37 16.96 6.78
CA PRO A 132 17.22 15.65 6.15
C PRO A 132 16.71 15.73 4.69
N PHE A 133 16.26 16.90 4.23
CA PHE A 133 15.49 17.04 2.99
C PHE A 133 16.09 17.96 1.92
N SER A 134 17.22 18.62 2.17
CA SER A 134 17.85 19.51 1.18
C SER A 134 18.49 18.77 0.01
N HIS A 135 19.11 17.61 0.25
CA HIS A 135 19.82 16.81 -0.76
C HIS A 135 19.51 15.31 -0.61
N LEU A 136 18.26 14.91 -0.87
CA LEU A 136 17.90 13.50 -0.91
C LEU A 136 18.37 12.84 -2.21
N SER A 137 19.20 11.81 -2.07
CA SER A 137 19.47 10.87 -3.15
C SER A 137 18.26 9.96 -3.41
N ALA A 138 18.14 9.44 -4.64
CA ALA A 138 17.11 8.46 -5.00
C ALA A 138 17.15 7.21 -4.10
N GLU A 139 18.34 6.80 -3.67
CA GLU A 139 18.51 5.66 -2.75
C GLU A 139 17.91 5.94 -1.36
N GLN A 140 18.18 7.12 -0.79
CA GLN A 140 17.60 7.53 0.49
C GLN A 140 16.08 7.66 0.40
N TYR A 141 15.56 8.19 -0.71
CA TYR A 141 14.13 8.24 -0.97
C TYR A 141 13.52 6.83 -0.99
N VAL A 142 14.07 5.89 -1.77
CA VAL A 142 13.56 4.51 -1.87
C VAL A 142 13.53 3.83 -0.51
N ARG A 143 14.59 3.99 0.28
CA ARG A 143 14.67 3.41 1.63
C ARG A 143 13.60 4.00 2.55
N LEU A 144 13.48 5.32 2.59
CA LEU A 144 12.54 6.01 3.48
C LEU A 144 11.09 5.72 3.08
N ALA A 145 10.74 5.93 1.80
CA ALA A 145 9.40 5.73 1.28
C ALA A 145 8.98 4.24 1.33
N GLY A 146 9.90 3.34 1.03
CA GLY A 146 9.67 1.89 1.11
C GLY A 146 9.46 1.44 2.56
N PHE A 147 10.34 1.83 3.48
CA PHE A 147 10.23 1.47 4.89
C PHE A 147 8.96 2.04 5.54
N SER A 148 8.67 3.32 5.31
CA SER A 148 7.48 3.97 5.89
C SER A 148 6.18 3.36 5.35
N SER A 149 6.13 3.07 4.04
CA SER A 149 4.97 2.42 3.42
C SER A 149 4.77 1.01 3.97
N LEU A 150 5.85 0.24 4.12
CA LEU A 150 5.79 -1.10 4.70
C LEU A 150 5.31 -1.05 6.16
N ALA A 151 5.86 -0.16 6.99
CA ALA A 151 5.42 0.00 8.37
C ALA A 151 3.93 0.38 8.44
N SER A 152 3.47 1.30 7.59
CA SER A 152 2.06 1.69 7.50
C SER A 152 1.15 0.53 7.08
N PHE A 153 1.57 -0.23 6.06
CA PHE A 153 0.89 -1.44 5.64
C PHE A 153 0.77 -2.42 6.80
N LEU A 154 1.86 -2.72 7.50
CA LEU A 154 1.90 -3.67 8.62
C LEU A 154 1.08 -3.23 9.82
N VAL A 155 1.01 -1.93 10.14
CA VAL A 155 0.12 -1.43 11.21
C VAL A 155 -1.35 -1.59 10.81
N SER A 156 -1.63 -1.51 9.52
CA SER A 156 -2.98 -1.66 8.96
C SER A 156 -3.25 -3.07 8.45
N TYR A 157 -2.31 -4.00 8.59
CA TYR A 157 -2.43 -5.39 8.18
C TYR A 157 -2.23 -6.27 9.43
N GLU A 158 -2.97 -7.36 9.58
CA GLU A 158 -2.87 -8.15 10.81
C GLU A 158 -1.68 -9.13 10.69
N PRO A 159 -0.62 -9.03 11.52
CA PRO A 159 0.64 -9.75 11.31
C PRO A 159 0.49 -11.27 11.36
N GLY A 160 -0.43 -11.80 12.19
CA GLY A 160 -0.73 -13.23 12.24
C GLY A 160 -1.29 -13.79 10.92
N ARG A 161 -1.99 -12.97 10.13
CA ARG A 161 -2.58 -13.39 8.86
C ARG A 161 -1.61 -13.29 7.68
N PHE A 162 -0.51 -12.55 7.83
CA PHE A 162 0.54 -12.50 6.81
C PHE A 162 1.28 -13.84 6.72
N ALA A 163 1.57 -14.43 7.88
CA ALA A 163 2.16 -15.76 7.97
C ALA A 163 1.27 -16.80 7.27
N GLU A 164 -0.04 -16.75 7.52
CA GLU A 164 -1.01 -17.65 6.91
C GLU A 164 -1.11 -17.46 5.37
N LEU A 165 -1.08 -16.22 4.88
CA LEU A 165 -1.07 -15.95 3.43
C LEU A 165 0.19 -16.50 2.76
N LEU A 166 1.36 -16.34 3.39
CA LEU A 166 2.62 -16.89 2.90
C LEU A 166 2.60 -18.42 2.87
N GLU A 167 2.04 -19.06 3.88
CA GLU A 167 1.85 -20.51 3.92
C GLU A 167 0.90 -20.99 2.82
N ARG A 168 -0.21 -20.28 2.58
CA ARG A 168 -1.14 -20.57 1.47
C ARG A 168 -0.49 -20.40 0.10
N ALA A 169 0.28 -19.32 -0.10
CA ALA A 169 1.01 -19.07 -1.34
C ALA A 169 2.07 -20.15 -1.59
N ALA A 170 2.81 -20.55 -0.56
CA ALA A 170 3.76 -21.66 -0.62
C ALA A 170 3.06 -22.99 -0.93
N GLY A 171 1.89 -23.23 -0.34
CA GLY A 171 1.05 -24.40 -0.64
C GLY A 171 0.55 -24.43 -2.09
N ALA A 172 0.09 -23.29 -2.62
CA ALA A 172 -0.38 -23.17 -4.00
C ALA A 172 0.74 -23.42 -5.02
N LEU A 173 1.96 -22.96 -4.74
CA LEU A 173 3.14 -23.24 -5.57
C LEU A 173 3.51 -24.73 -5.55
N ARG A 174 3.42 -25.39 -4.38
CA ARG A 174 3.64 -26.84 -4.27
C ARG A 174 2.57 -27.65 -5.01
N GLY A 175 1.31 -27.24 -4.95
CA GLY A 175 0.20 -27.88 -5.67
C GLY A 175 0.33 -27.78 -7.20
N ARG A 176 0.80 -26.64 -7.72
CA ARG A 176 1.12 -26.46 -9.15
C ARG A 176 2.31 -27.30 -9.63
N GLY A 177 3.28 -27.55 -8.76
CA GLY A 177 4.42 -28.44 -9.08
C GLY A 177 4.00 -29.90 -9.24
N ALA A 178 3.08 -30.38 -8.40
CA ALA A 178 2.61 -31.76 -8.43
C ALA A 178 1.73 -32.10 -9.66
N SER A 179 0.93 -31.14 -10.14
CA SER A 179 0.10 -31.32 -11.33
C SER A 179 0.89 -31.28 -12.65
N ALA A 180 2.08 -30.67 -12.66
CA ALA A 180 2.97 -30.66 -13.82
C ALA A 180 3.74 -31.99 -14.04
N THR A 181 3.91 -32.80 -12.98
CA THR A 181 4.63 -34.09 -13.04
C THR A 181 3.74 -35.31 -13.24
N GLY A 182 2.41 -35.16 -13.15
CA GLY A 182 1.45 -36.28 -13.24
C GLY A 182 0.81 -36.53 -14.62
N GLY A 183 1.17 -35.73 -15.65
CA GLY A 183 0.57 -35.80 -16.99
C GLY A 183 1.35 -36.62 -18.02
N GLY A 184 2.29 -37.46 -17.59
CA GLY A 184 3.12 -38.29 -18.46
C GLY A 184 3.07 -39.76 -18.03
N ALA A 185 1.94 -40.40 -18.25
CA ALA A 185 1.80 -41.86 -18.29
C ALA A 185 0.70 -42.21 -19.30
#